data_AF-A0A2T2YA27-F1
#
_entry.id   AF-A0A2T2YA27-F1
#
_cell.length_a   1.000
_cell.length_b   1.000
_cell.length_c   1.000
_cell.angle_alpha   90.00
_cell.angle_beta   90.00
_cell.angle_gamma   90.00
#
_symmetry.space_group_name_H-M   'P 1'
#
loop_
_entity.id
_entity.type
_entity.pdbx_description
1 polymer ?
#
loop_
_entity_poly.entity_id
_entity_poly.type
_entity_poly.pdbx_seq_one_letter_code
_entity_poly.pdbx_strand_id
1 'polypeptide(L)'
;MPAELCKSPMQLKYELDKINKELITLTDNYKKKKEEYLGQMVNFRAELKEIDAVMAATEVSYTSYCALTNAIRLSNLPKLSEPGSLQPDFPPFFAAILNQLIAITRTAEEAEAIRITQLRQEHQDRSVHIQQKTKDIYGLMNKENKNVETYTTLLQAKILELKDQLDQLQTKDVGLGIGL
;
A
#
# COMPACT_ATOMS: atom_id res chain seq x y z
N MET A 1 23.08 -53.39 -0.63
CA MET A 1 21.95 -52.63 -1.18
C MET A 1 20.74 -52.92 -0.30
N PRO A 2 20.12 -51.93 0.36
CA PRO A 2 18.87 -52.20 1.05
C PRO A 2 17.83 -52.53 -0.03
N ALA A 3 17.12 -53.64 0.15
CA ALA A 3 16.00 -53.99 -0.71
C ALA A 3 14.94 -52.88 -0.55
N GLU A 4 14.87 -51.98 -1.53
CA GLU A 4 13.72 -51.08 -1.67
C GLU A 4 12.49 -51.97 -1.84
N LEU A 5 11.63 -51.98 -0.83
CA LEU A 5 10.31 -52.59 -0.93
C LEU A 5 9.60 -51.91 -2.11
N CYS A 6 9.53 -52.58 -3.26
CA CYS A 6 8.71 -52.11 -4.39
C CYS A 6 7.29 -51.89 -3.88
N LYS A 7 6.85 -50.63 -3.87
CA LYS A 7 5.47 -50.27 -3.50
C LYS A 7 4.51 -50.93 -4.49
N SER A 8 3.38 -51.42 -4.00
CA SER A 8 2.38 -52.02 -4.87
C SER A 8 1.75 -50.97 -5.79
N PRO A 9 1.21 -51.35 -6.97
CA PRO A 9 0.52 -50.42 -7.86
C PRO A 9 -0.61 -49.64 -7.18
N MET A 10 -1.29 -50.26 -6.21
CA MET A 10 -2.34 -49.62 -5.42
C MET A 10 -1.76 -48.57 -4.45
N GLN A 11 -0.61 -48.84 -3.83
CA GLN A 11 0.10 -47.87 -2.98
C GLN A 11 0.60 -46.67 -3.80
N LEU A 12 1.14 -46.90 -4.99
CA LEU A 12 1.60 -45.83 -5.88
C LEU A 12 0.44 -44.94 -6.37
N LYS A 13 -0.71 -45.52 -6.76
CA LYS A 13 -1.92 -44.74 -7.10
C LYS A 13 -2.40 -43.89 -5.93
N TYR A 14 -2.44 -44.46 -4.73
CA TYR A 14 -2.85 -43.73 -3.53
C TYR A 14 -1.90 -42.55 -3.23
N GLU A 15 -0.59 -42.76 -3.33
CA GLU A 15 0.39 -41.68 -3.13
C GLU A 15 0.28 -40.59 -4.20
N LEU A 16 0.05 -40.97 -5.45
CA LEU A 16 -0.15 -40.04 -6.56
C LEU A 16 -1.41 -39.19 -6.34
N ASP A 17 -2.53 -39.80 -5.94
CA ASP A 17 -3.75 -39.07 -5.60
C ASP A 17 -3.55 -38.13 -4.41
N LYS A 18 -2.80 -38.56 -3.40
CA LYS A 18 -2.47 -37.74 -2.23
C LYS A 18 -1.66 -36.50 -2.64
N ILE A 19 -0.61 -36.68 -3.45
CA ILE A 19 0.25 -35.57 -3.89
C ILE A 19 -0.51 -34.63 -4.83
N ASN A 20 -1.36 -35.15 -5.71
CA ASN A 20 -2.24 -34.32 -6.55
C ASN A 20 -3.19 -33.46 -5.72
N LYS A 21 -3.83 -34.03 -4.69
CA LYS A 21 -4.69 -33.26 -3.77
C LYS A 21 -3.90 -32.19 -3.01
N GLU A 22 -2.69 -32.52 -2.58
CA GLU A 22 -1.80 -31.58 -1.91
C GLU A 22 -1.42 -30.42 -2.84
N LEU A 23 -1.05 -30.71 -4.09
CA LEU A 23 -0.75 -29.70 -5.11
C LEU A 23 -1.94 -28.76 -5.35
N ILE A 24 -3.15 -29.31 -5.52
CA ILE A 24 -4.37 -28.51 -5.70
C ILE A 24 -4.58 -27.61 -4.48
N THR A 25 -4.50 -28.17 -3.27
CA THR A 25 -4.70 -27.43 -2.02
C THR A 25 -3.67 -26.30 -1.85
N LEU A 26 -2.41 -26.56 -2.17
CA LEU A 26 -1.34 -25.55 -2.16
C LEU A 26 -1.67 -24.39 -3.09
N THR A 27 -2.09 -24.71 -4.32
CA THR A 27 -2.38 -23.71 -5.36
C THR A 27 -3.60 -22.86 -4.99
N ASP A 28 -4.66 -23.49 -4.48
CA ASP A 28 -5.87 -22.80 -4.03
C ASP A 28 -5.60 -21.91 -2.82
N ASN A 29 -4.82 -22.39 -1.86
CA ASN A 29 -4.44 -21.59 -0.69
C ASN A 29 -3.58 -20.39 -1.07
N TYR A 30 -2.64 -20.57 -2.01
CA TYR A 30 -1.83 -19.47 -2.52
C TYR A 30 -2.69 -18.42 -3.24
N LYS A 31 -3.64 -18.86 -4.07
CA LYS A 31 -4.57 -17.95 -4.75
C LYS A 31 -5.35 -17.08 -3.76
N LYS A 32 -5.91 -17.68 -2.69
CA LYS A 32 -6.62 -16.95 -1.64
C LYS A 32 -5.73 -15.92 -0.94
N LYS A 33 -4.53 -16.32 -0.51
CA LYS A 33 -3.56 -15.41 0.12
C LYS A 33 -3.14 -14.26 -0.82
N LYS A 34 -2.95 -14.56 -2.11
CA LYS A 34 -2.63 -13.55 -3.12
C LYS A 34 -3.75 -12.51 -3.24
N GLU A 35 -5.00 -12.94 -3.27
CA GLU A 35 -6.15 -12.04 -3.28
C GLU A 35 -6.21 -11.18 -2.01
N GLU A 36 -5.90 -11.74 -0.84
CA GLU A 36 -5.79 -10.99 0.42
C GLU A 36 -4.70 -9.91 0.36
N TYR A 37 -3.50 -10.24 -0.11
CA TYR A 37 -2.41 -9.28 -0.28
C TYR A 37 -2.79 -8.16 -1.25
N LEU A 38 -3.38 -8.50 -2.40
CA LEU A 38 -3.84 -7.52 -3.38
C LEU A 38 -4.93 -6.61 -2.80
N GLY A 39 -5.86 -7.16 -2.03
CA GLY A 39 -6.88 -6.38 -1.32
C GLY A 39 -6.27 -5.35 -0.37
N GLN A 40 -5.27 -5.75 0.42
CA GLN A 40 -4.55 -4.83 1.30
C GLN A 40 -3.84 -3.71 0.53
N MET A 41 -3.18 -4.03 -0.60
CA MET A 41 -2.53 -3.03 -1.45
C MET A 41 -3.52 -2.03 -2.06
N VAL A 42 -4.71 -2.49 -2.46
CA VAL A 42 -5.79 -1.61 -2.95
C VAL A 42 -6.25 -0.67 -1.85
N ASN A 43 -6.41 -1.16 -0.62
CA ASN A 43 -6.79 -0.32 0.51
C ASN A 43 -5.73 0.75 0.82
N PHE A 44 -4.44 0.38 0.84
CA PHE A 44 -3.36 1.35 1.03
C PHE A 44 -3.31 2.41 -0.08
N ARG A 45 -3.58 2.01 -1.33
CA ARG A 45 -3.68 2.98 -2.43
C ARG A 45 -4.87 3.94 -2.26
N ALA A 46 -6.00 3.45 -1.75
CA ALA A 46 -7.15 4.29 -1.45
C ALA A 46 -6.83 5.28 -0.32
N GLU A 47 -6.20 4.81 0.75
CA GLU A 47 -5.78 5.63 1.89
C GLU A 47 -4.80 6.75 1.46
N LEU A 48 -3.81 6.44 0.62
CA LEU A 48 -2.90 7.45 0.04
C LEU A 48 -3.66 8.51 -0.75
N LYS A 49 -4.59 8.11 -1.61
CA LYS A 49 -5.39 9.05 -2.40
C LYS A 49 -6.24 9.98 -1.53
N GLU A 50 -6.79 9.46 -0.44
CA GLU A 50 -7.58 10.26 0.50
C GLU A 50 -6.69 11.28 1.22
N ILE A 51 -5.53 10.85 1.72
CA ILE A 51 -4.55 11.73 2.37
C ILE A 51 -4.07 12.84 1.42
N ASP A 52 -3.78 12.49 0.16
CA ASP A 52 -3.40 13.46 -0.87
C ASP A 52 -4.52 14.45 -1.18
N ALA A 53 -5.77 13.98 -1.27
CA ALA A 53 -6.92 14.84 -1.53
C ALA A 53 -7.18 15.82 -0.38
N VAL A 54 -7.06 15.36 0.87
CA VAL A 54 -7.20 16.20 2.07
C VAL A 54 -6.10 17.25 2.12
N MET A 55 -4.85 16.89 1.82
CA MET A 55 -3.74 17.83 1.81
C MET A 55 -3.91 18.87 0.68
N ALA A 56 -4.32 18.45 -0.52
CA ALA A 56 -4.59 19.36 -1.63
C ALA A 56 -5.71 20.37 -1.30
N ALA A 57 -6.82 19.92 -0.69
CA ALA A 57 -7.89 20.82 -0.25
C ALA A 57 -7.42 21.79 0.85
N THR A 58 -6.54 21.32 1.73
CA THR A 58 -5.93 22.14 2.78
C THR A 58 -5.03 23.22 2.19
N GLU A 59 -4.21 22.91 1.18
CA GLU A 59 -3.36 23.88 0.47
C GLU A 59 -4.17 24.95 -0.26
N VAL A 60 -5.26 24.57 -0.92
CA VAL A 60 -6.17 25.51 -1.59
C VAL A 60 -6.80 26.47 -0.57
N SER A 61 -7.22 25.94 0.58
CA SER A 61 -7.80 26.72 1.67
C SER A 61 -6.78 27.69 2.26
N TYR A 62 -5.55 27.22 2.50
CA TYR A 62 -4.46 28.06 3.00
C TYR A 62 -4.07 29.16 2.01
N THR A 63 -4.01 28.86 0.72
CA THR A 63 -3.74 29.86 -0.33
C THR A 63 -4.82 30.94 -0.35
N SER A 64 -6.09 30.55 -0.22
CA SER A 64 -7.22 31.48 -0.13
C SER A 64 -7.15 32.34 1.14
N TYR A 65 -6.79 31.74 2.27
CA TYR A 65 -6.56 32.44 3.52
C TYR A 65 -5.44 33.49 3.37
N CYS A 66 -4.27 33.11 2.84
CA CYS A 66 -3.17 34.03 2.59
C CYS A 66 -3.54 35.16 1.63
N ALA A 67 -4.40 34.91 0.64
CA ALA A 67 -4.89 35.96 -0.25
C ALA A 67 -5.76 36.98 0.49
N LEU A 68 -6.65 36.52 1.37
CA LEU A 68 -7.50 37.38 2.20
C LEU A 68 -6.69 38.20 3.21
N THR A 69 -5.74 37.58 3.90
CA THR A 69 -4.93 38.30 4.89
C THR A 69 -3.99 39.30 4.22
N ASN A 70 -3.41 38.96 3.06
CA ASN A 70 -2.66 39.93 2.25
C ASN A 70 -3.56 41.07 1.74
N ALA A 71 -4.80 40.81 1.35
CA ALA A 71 -5.74 41.86 0.96
C ALA A 71 -6.03 42.81 2.14
N ILE A 72 -6.20 42.29 3.36
CA ILE A 72 -6.34 43.13 4.57
C ILE A 72 -5.08 43.96 4.79
N ARG A 73 -3.89 43.37 4.67
CA ARG A 73 -2.60 44.08 4.79
C ARG A 73 -2.37 45.13 3.71
N LEU A 74 -2.79 44.87 2.47
CA LEU A 74 -2.65 45.78 1.32
C LEU A 74 -3.79 46.79 1.20
N SER A 75 -4.93 46.54 1.85
CA SER A 75 -5.99 47.54 2.05
C SER A 75 -5.57 48.66 3.01
N ASN A 76 -4.34 48.58 3.54
CA ASN A 76 -3.56 49.76 3.88
C ASN A 76 -3.45 50.67 2.63
N LEU A 77 -4.38 51.63 2.58
CA LEU A 77 -4.08 52.95 2.08
C LEU A 77 -2.65 53.31 2.49
N PRO A 78 -1.76 53.64 1.55
CA PRO A 78 -0.46 54.27 1.84
C PRO A 78 -0.56 55.63 2.54
N LYS A 79 -1.70 55.94 3.18
CA LYS A 79 -2.09 57.25 3.69
C LYS A 79 -2.54 57.24 5.16
N LEU A 80 -2.30 56.18 5.94
CA LEU A 80 -2.73 56.15 7.36
C LEU A 80 -1.59 55.98 8.35
N SER A 81 -0.40 55.55 7.89
CA SER A 81 0.73 55.17 8.73
C SER A 81 1.96 56.08 8.59
N GLU A 82 2.00 57.01 7.64
CA GLU A 82 2.96 58.12 7.71
C GLU A 82 2.44 59.16 8.72
N PRO A 83 3.28 59.64 9.66
CA PRO A 83 2.92 60.73 10.54
C PRO A 83 2.71 62.00 9.70
N GLY A 84 1.45 62.32 9.41
CA GLY A 84 1.03 63.40 8.51
C GLY A 84 0.19 62.97 7.29
N SER A 85 -0.02 61.67 7.07
CA SER A 85 -0.77 61.17 5.91
C SER A 85 -2.26 60.90 6.16
N LEU A 86 -2.65 60.72 7.43
CA LEU A 86 -4.05 60.77 7.83
C LEU A 86 -4.59 62.13 7.37
N GLN A 87 -5.57 62.13 6.46
CA GLN A 87 -6.38 63.33 6.29
C GLN A 87 -6.81 63.82 7.69
N PRO A 88 -6.84 65.14 7.93
CA PRO A 88 -7.16 65.70 9.25
C PRO A 88 -8.49 65.19 9.84
N ASP A 89 -9.32 64.52 9.04
CA ASP A 89 -10.64 64.01 9.40
C ASP A 89 -10.73 62.49 9.63
N PHE A 90 -9.63 61.71 9.58
CA PHE A 90 -9.73 60.27 9.88
C PHE A 90 -9.75 60.02 11.40
N PRO A 91 -10.86 59.53 11.99
CA PRO A 91 -10.98 59.52 13.44
C PRO A 91 -9.99 58.53 14.08
N PRO A 92 -9.31 58.91 15.18
CA PRO A 92 -8.29 58.09 15.86
C PRO A 92 -8.82 56.72 16.32
N PHE A 93 -10.12 56.61 16.57
CA PHE A 93 -10.81 55.35 16.84
C PHE A 93 -10.68 54.33 15.69
N PHE A 94 -10.87 54.75 14.44
CA PHE A 94 -10.78 53.86 13.28
C PHE A 94 -9.31 53.45 13.01
N ALA A 95 -8.35 54.34 13.26
CA ALA A 95 -6.93 54.01 13.18
C ALA A 95 -6.51 52.95 14.23
N ALA A 96 -7.03 53.06 15.46
CA ALA A 96 -6.79 52.07 16.52
C ALA A 96 -7.38 50.70 16.18
N ILE A 97 -8.63 50.66 15.66
CA ILE A 97 -9.26 49.41 15.20
C ILE A 97 -8.46 48.77 14.06
N LEU A 98 -8.02 49.56 13.08
CA LEU A 98 -7.24 49.05 11.95
C LEU A 98 -5.91 48.44 12.42
N ASN A 99 -5.17 49.14 13.28
CA ASN A 99 -3.92 48.65 13.84
C ASN A 99 -4.12 47.36 14.65
N GLN A 100 -5.22 47.26 15.39
CA GLN A 100 -5.56 46.06 16.14
C GLN A 100 -5.94 44.90 15.21
N LEU A 101 -6.68 45.15 14.13
CA LEU A 101 -6.99 44.15 13.10
C LEU A 101 -5.72 43.63 12.41
N ILE A 102 -4.75 44.50 12.10
CA ILE A 102 -3.45 44.12 11.53
C ILE A 102 -2.65 43.24 12.51
N ALA A 103 -2.61 43.60 13.78
CA ALA A 103 -1.92 42.81 14.80
C ALA A 103 -2.56 41.42 14.99
N ILE A 104 -3.89 41.34 14.97
CA ILE A 104 -4.64 40.09 15.06
C ILE A 104 -4.40 39.22 13.82
N THR A 105 -4.50 39.80 12.61
CA THR A 105 -4.27 39.06 11.36
C THR A 105 -2.85 38.53 11.26
N ARG A 106 -1.84 39.32 11.64
CA ARG A 106 -0.45 38.83 11.67
C ARG A 106 -0.26 37.63 12.60
N THR A 107 -0.78 37.72 13.83
CA THR A 107 -0.68 36.61 14.79
C THR A 107 -1.40 35.36 14.26
N ALA A 108 -2.55 35.54 13.61
CA ALA A 108 -3.32 34.45 13.01
C ALA A 108 -2.59 33.83 11.81
N GLU A 109 -1.92 34.63 10.96
CA GLU A 109 -1.10 34.15 9.84
C GLU A 109 0.06 33.29 10.32
N GLU A 110 0.78 33.74 11.34
CA GLU A 110 1.91 33.01 11.93
C GLU A 110 1.43 31.65 12.51
N ALA A 111 0.30 31.65 13.22
CA ALA A 111 -0.29 30.43 13.76
C ALA A 111 -0.75 29.46 12.66
N GLU A 112 -1.40 29.97 11.61
CA GLU A 112 -1.87 29.17 10.49
C GLU A 112 -0.72 28.60 9.66
N ALA A 113 0.36 29.37 9.46
CA ALA A 113 1.57 28.89 8.79
C ALA A 113 2.23 27.74 9.56
N ILE A 114 2.28 27.81 10.90
CA ILE A 114 2.77 26.72 11.74
C ILE A 114 1.87 25.49 11.59
N ARG A 115 0.55 25.67 11.67
CA ARG A 115 -0.43 24.57 11.52
C ARG A 115 -0.29 23.85 10.18
N ILE A 116 -0.19 24.60 9.09
CA ILE A 116 -0.03 24.03 7.73
C ILE A 116 1.31 23.32 7.58
N THR A 117 2.38 23.86 8.17
CA THR A 117 3.69 23.20 8.17
C THR A 117 3.65 21.85 8.89
N GLN A 118 2.96 21.78 10.03
CA GLN A 118 2.75 20.53 10.75
C GLN A 118 1.92 19.53 9.93
N LEU A 119 0.85 19.98 9.28
CA LEU A 119 0.02 19.13 8.42
C LEU A 119 0.78 18.59 7.20
N ARG A 120 1.66 19.38 6.58
CA ARG A 120 2.57 18.94 5.51
C ARG A 120 3.51 17.84 6.00
N GLN A 121 4.07 18.01 7.20
CA GLN A 121 4.95 17.00 7.79
C GLN A 121 4.17 15.71 8.09
N GLU A 122 2.98 15.81 8.68
CA GLU A 122 2.14 14.64 8.95
C GLU A 122 1.73 13.93 7.65
N HIS A 123 1.36 14.68 6.61
CA HIS A 123 1.07 14.14 5.27
C HIS A 123 2.26 13.35 4.74
N GLN A 124 3.47 13.91 4.82
CA GLN A 124 4.69 13.26 4.37
C GLN A 124 4.96 11.97 5.15
N ASP A 125 4.89 12.02 6.48
CA ASP A 125 5.15 10.89 7.36
C ASP A 125 4.15 9.74 7.12
N ARG A 126 2.86 10.08 7.01
CA ARG A 126 1.80 9.10 6.71
C ARG A 126 1.96 8.49 5.32
N SER A 127 2.31 9.32 4.33
CA SER A 127 2.53 8.84 2.96
C SER A 127 3.70 7.86 2.89
N VAL A 128 4.83 8.19 3.52
CA VAL A 128 6.00 7.30 3.61
C VAL A 128 5.65 6.00 4.33
N HIS A 129 4.91 6.08 5.44
CA HIS A 129 4.48 4.90 6.19
C HIS A 129 3.63 3.94 5.35
N ILE A 130 2.65 4.46 4.60
CA ILE A 130 1.79 3.63 3.74
C ILE A 130 2.59 3.03 2.56
N GLN A 131 3.51 3.80 1.98
CA GLN A 131 4.42 3.29 0.95
C GLN A 131 5.30 2.14 1.47
N GLN A 132 5.81 2.27 2.70
CA GLN A 132 6.59 1.20 3.33
C GLN A 132 5.74 -0.05 3.57
N LYS A 133 4.53 0.08 4.12
CA LYS A 133 3.58 -1.04 4.27
C LYS A 133 3.28 -1.73 2.94
N THR A 134 3.11 -0.94 1.87
CA THR A 134 2.87 -1.47 0.52
C THR A 134 4.05 -2.30 0.03
N LYS A 135 5.28 -1.80 0.26
CA LYS A 135 6.52 -2.52 -0.08
C LYS A 135 6.66 -3.82 0.72
N ASP A 136 6.30 -3.80 2.00
CA ASP A 136 6.38 -4.97 2.88
C ASP A 136 5.40 -6.06 2.42
N ILE A 137 4.14 -5.70 2.11
CA ILE A 137 3.15 -6.64 1.55
C ILE A 137 3.64 -7.23 0.22
N TYR A 138 4.18 -6.39 -0.66
CA TYR A 138 4.73 -6.86 -1.93
C TYR A 138 5.90 -7.84 -1.73
N GLY A 139 6.78 -7.56 -0.77
CA GLY A 139 7.87 -8.45 -0.39
C GLY A 139 7.38 -9.80 0.15
N LEU A 140 6.38 -9.79 1.03
CA LEU A 140 5.74 -11.00 1.56
C LEU A 140 5.09 -11.83 0.44
N MET A 141 4.32 -11.18 -0.44
CA MET A 141 3.66 -11.83 -1.57
C MET A 141 4.68 -12.51 -2.50
N ASN A 142 5.79 -11.82 -2.81
CA ASN A 142 6.85 -12.38 -3.65
C ASN A 142 7.58 -13.55 -2.99
N LYS A 143 7.83 -13.47 -1.67
CA LYS A 143 8.45 -14.57 -0.92
C LYS A 143 7.55 -15.80 -0.92
N GLU A 144 6.25 -15.60 -0.65
CA GLU A 144 5.27 -16.68 -0.68
C GLU A 144 5.16 -17.29 -2.08
N ASN A 145 5.15 -16.46 -3.14
CA ASN A 145 5.14 -16.95 -4.52
C ASN A 145 6.32 -17.89 -4.80
N LYS A 146 7.54 -17.47 -4.43
CA LYS A 146 8.75 -18.29 -4.62
C LYS A 146 8.69 -19.61 -3.84
N ASN A 147 8.17 -19.58 -2.61
CA ASN A 147 8.00 -20.79 -1.80
C ASN A 147 7.02 -21.76 -2.45
N VAL A 148 5.89 -21.24 -2.94
CA VAL A 148 4.87 -22.03 -3.65
C VAL A 148 5.41 -22.58 -4.95
N GLU A 149 6.08 -21.78 -5.77
CA GLU A 149 6.73 -22.24 -7.03
C GLU A 149 7.74 -23.37 -6.77
N THR A 150 8.58 -23.20 -5.75
CA THR A 150 9.56 -24.22 -5.36
C THR A 150 8.87 -25.51 -4.94
N TYR A 151 7.84 -25.42 -4.09
CA TYR A 151 7.14 -26.60 -3.61
C TYR A 151 6.31 -27.28 -4.69
N THR A 152 5.64 -26.51 -5.55
CA THR A 152 4.94 -27.01 -6.74
C THR A 152 5.89 -27.79 -7.64
N THR A 153 7.10 -27.28 -7.90
CA THR A 153 8.10 -27.97 -8.72
C THR A 153 8.50 -29.32 -8.10
N LEU A 154 8.69 -29.37 -6.77
CA LEU A 154 9.00 -30.61 -6.05
C LEU A 154 7.85 -31.61 -6.13
N LEU A 155 6.60 -31.17 -5.94
CA LEU A 155 5.42 -32.04 -6.05
C LEU A 155 5.25 -32.57 -7.48
N GLN A 156 5.47 -31.73 -8.49
CA GLN A 156 5.41 -32.12 -9.91
C GLN A 156 6.48 -33.14 -10.27
N ALA A 157 7.73 -32.95 -9.83
CA ALA A 157 8.81 -33.91 -10.02
C ALA A 157 8.45 -35.28 -9.41
N LYS A 158 7.88 -35.28 -8.19
CA LYS A 158 7.45 -36.50 -7.52
C LYS A 158 6.26 -37.18 -8.21
N ILE A 159 5.32 -36.40 -8.77
CA ILE A 159 4.23 -36.94 -9.58
C ILE A 159 4.78 -37.67 -10.80
N LEU A 160 5.76 -37.08 -11.50
CA LEU A 160 6.41 -37.70 -12.66
C LEU A 160 7.12 -39.00 -12.26
N GLU A 161 7.91 -38.98 -11.18
CA GLU A 161 8.59 -40.17 -10.66
C GLU A 161 7.62 -41.31 -10.34
N LEU A 162 6.51 -41.01 -9.65
CA LEU A 162 5.49 -42.01 -9.32
C LEU A 162 4.74 -42.54 -10.55
N LYS A 163 4.51 -41.71 -11.57
CA LYS A 163 3.93 -42.16 -12.85
C LYS A 163 4.88 -43.12 -13.56
N ASP A 164 6.17 -42.76 -13.65
CA ASP A 164 7.17 -43.61 -14.28
C ASP A 164 7.30 -44.97 -13.57
N GLN A 165 7.26 -44.98 -12.24
CA GLN A 165 7.24 -46.23 -11.44
C GLN A 165 5.99 -47.07 -11.72
N LEU A 166 4.82 -46.44 -11.85
CA LEU A 166 3.56 -47.12 -12.15
C LEU A 166 3.58 -47.75 -13.55
N ASP A 167 4.08 -47.02 -14.55
CA ASP A 167 4.18 -47.48 -15.94
C ASP A 167 5.17 -48.64 -16.07
N GLN A 168 6.29 -48.60 -15.33
CA GLN A 168 7.26 -49.71 -15.26
C GLN A 168 6.70 -50.99 -14.64
N LEU A 169 5.76 -50.88 -13.68
CA LEU A 169 5.10 -52.04 -13.09
C LEU A 169 4.04 -52.63 -14.02
N GLN A 170 3.27 -51.78 -14.70
CA GLN A 170 2.26 -52.23 -15.68
C GLN A 170 2.89 -52.90 -16.90
N THR A 171 4.03 -52.41 -17.39
CA THR A 171 4.74 -53.02 -18.52
C THR A 171 5.43 -54.34 -18.16
N LYS A 172 5.81 -54.55 -16.90
CA LYS A 172 6.38 -55.82 -16.42
C LYS A 172 5.35 -56.93 -16.25
N ASP A 173 4.11 -56.61 -15.85
CA ASP A 173 3.03 -57.60 -15.74
C ASP A 173 2.52 -58.10 -17.11
N VAL A 174 2.72 -57.33 -18.18
CA VAL A 174 2.37 -57.75 -19.56
C VAL A 174 3.41 -58.71 -20.16
N GLY A 175 4.62 -58.80 -19.57
CA GLY A 175 5.71 -59.67 -20.06
C GLY A 175 5.69 -61.11 -19.54
N LEU A 176 4.78 -61.47 -18.62
CA LEU A 176 4.72 -62.81 -17.99
C LEU A 176 3.54 -63.68 -18.45
N GLY A 177 2.83 -63.25 -19.50
CA GLY A 177 1.72 -64.01 -20.05
C GLY A 177 1.59 -63.80 -21.55
N ILE A 178 2.34 -64.57 -22.32
CA ILE A 178 1.97 -65.32 -23.53
C ILE A 178 3.29 -65.91 -24.06
N GLY A 179 3.54 -67.16 -23.69
CA GLY A 179 4.64 -67.97 -24.20
C GLY A 179 4.25 -69.42 -23.96
N LEU A 180 3.82 -70.07 -25.04
CA LEU A 180 3.57 -71.50 -25.24
C LEU A 180 4.14 -72.45 -24.18
#